data_AF-K1T549-F1
#
_entry.id   AF-K1T549-F1
#
_cell.length_a   1.000
_cell.length_b   1.000
_cell.length_c   1.000
_cell.angle_alpha   90.00
_cell.angle_beta   90.00
_cell.angle_gamma   90.00
#
_symmetry.space_group_name_H-M   'P 1'
#
loop_
_entity.id
_entity.type
_entity.pdbx_description
1 polymer ?
#
loop_
_entity_poly.entity_id
_entity_poly.type
_entity_poly.pdbx_seq_one_letter_code
_entity_poly.pdbx_strand_id
1 'polypeptide(L)' 'KLGIGPQGFGGTVTALYVNIEQHPTHIAGLPVAVNIGCHVTRHAEAEL' A
#
# COMPACT_ATOMS: atom_id res chain seq x y z
N LYS A 1 -0.05 3.49 -16.73
CA LYS A 1 -0.81 2.38 -16.09
C LYS A 1 0.10 1.17 -16.03
N LEU A 2 0.10 0.40 -14.93
CA LEU A 2 1.06 -0.70 -14.73
C LEU A 2 0.72 -1.98 -15.52
N GLY A 3 -0.56 -2.25 -15.79
CA GLY A 3 -0.97 -3.43 -16.57
C GLY A 3 -0.79 -4.79 -15.87
N ILE A 4 -0.34 -4.80 -14.62
CA ILE A 4 0.01 -6.01 -13.85
C ILE A 4 -1.23 -6.83 -13.48
N GLY A 5 -2.31 -6.17 -13.05
CA GLY A 5 -3.55 -6.83 -12.63
C GLY A 5 -3.39 -7.70 -11.37
N PRO A 6 -4.45 -8.44 -10.99
CA PRO A 6 -4.44 -9.29 -9.81
C PRO A 6 -3.47 -10.47 -9.99
N GLN A 7 -2.65 -10.73 -8.97
CA GLN A 7 -1.63 -11.80 -8.96
C GLN A 7 -0.61 -11.75 -10.12
N GLY A 8 -0.56 -10.66 -10.90
CA GLY A 8 0.35 -10.52 -12.04
C GLY A 8 -0.12 -11.15 -13.36
N PHE A 9 -1.38 -11.58 -13.46
CA PHE A 9 -1.93 -12.18 -14.70
C PHE A 9 -2.41 -11.16 -15.75
N GLY A 10 -2.04 -9.89 -15.58
CA GLY A 10 -2.48 -8.81 -16.44
C GLY A 10 -3.80 -8.21 -15.99
N GLY A 11 -4.04 -6.96 -16.41
CA GLY A 11 -5.29 -6.24 -16.16
C GLY A 11 -5.08 -4.82 -15.60
N THR A 12 -6.19 -4.17 -15.23
CA THR A 12 -6.18 -2.75 -14.84
C THR A 12 -6.15 -2.53 -13.33
N VAL A 13 -6.50 -3.54 -12.52
CA VAL A 13 -6.62 -3.43 -11.06
C VAL A 13 -5.47 -4.19 -10.39
N THR A 14 -4.45 -3.46 -9.91
CA THR A 14 -3.27 -4.03 -9.21
C THR A 14 -3.41 -3.97 -7.70
N ALA A 15 -3.99 -2.88 -7.16
CA ALA A 15 -4.29 -2.71 -5.75
C ALA A 15 -5.76 -2.36 -5.60
N LEU A 16 -6.40 -2.90 -4.55
CA LEU A 16 -7.80 -2.61 -4.24
C LEU A 16 -7.97 -1.22 -3.61
N TYR A 17 -6.99 -0.81 -2.81
CA TYR A 17 -6.94 0.49 -2.14
C TYR A 17 -5.48 0.89 -1.90
N VAL A 18 -5.23 2.19 -1.77
CA VAL A 18 -3.91 2.74 -1.43
C VAL A 18 -4.11 3.83 -0.38
N ASN A 19 -3.49 3.68 0.79
CA ASN A 19 -3.39 4.75 1.77
C ASN A 19 -2.05 5.47 1.61
N ILE A 20 -2.05 6.79 1.72
CA ILE A 20 -0.84 7.60 1.66
C ILE A 20 -0.74 8.40 2.94
N GLU A 21 0.32 8.14 3.71
CA GLU A 21 0.63 8.85 4.95
C GLU A 21 1.87 9.70 4.73
N GLN A 22 1.77 10.98 5.10
CA GLN A 22 2.82 11.97 4.90
C GLN A 22 3.31 12.49 6.24
N HIS A 23 4.63 12.63 6.37
CA HIS A 23 5.27 13.10 7.58
C HIS A 23 6.41 14.07 7.22
N PRO A 24 6.71 15.05 8.09
CA PRO A 24 7.87 15.92 7.91
C PRO A 24 9.18 15.11 7.96
N THR A 25 10.20 15.57 7.25
CA THR A 25 11.53 14.96 7.21
C THR A 25 12.62 16.02 7.21
N HIS A 26 13.85 15.62 7.56
CA HIS A 26 15.02 16.48 7.51
C HIS A 26 15.37 16.83 6.05
N ILE A 27 15.83 18.05 5.75
CA ILE A 27 16.12 18.49 4.37
C ILE A 27 17.13 17.60 3.63
N ALA A 28 18.04 16.97 4.37
CA ALA A 28 19.04 16.05 3.80
C ALA A 28 18.52 14.62 3.58
N GLY A 29 17.24 14.32 3.86
CA GLY A 29 16.71 12.97 3.74
C GLY A 29 15.23 12.91 3.38
N LEU A 30 14.84 11.85 2.68
CA LEU A 30 13.45 11.55 2.36
C LEU A 30 13.18 10.05 2.58
N PRO A 31 12.89 9.63 3.82
CA PRO A 31 12.55 8.24 4.09
C PRO A 31 11.19 7.93 3.46
N VAL A 32 11.11 6.83 2.71
CA VAL A 32 9.90 6.36 2.05
C VAL A 32 9.78 4.86 2.29
N ALA A 33 8.58 4.41 2.62
CA ALA A 33 8.24 2.99 2.74
C ALA A 33 6.97 2.70 1.94
N VAL A 34 6.90 1.49 1.38
CA VAL A 34 5.71 0.96 0.73
C VAL A 34 5.41 -0.39 1.34
N ASN A 35 4.22 -0.53 1.92
CA ASN A 35 3.70 -1.78 2.44
C ASN A 35 2.54 -2.26 1.57
N ILE A 36 2.46 -3.58 1.36
CA ILE A 36 1.42 -4.20 0.55
C ILE A 36 0.74 -5.29 1.39
N GLY A 37 -0.58 -5.21 1.47
CA GLY A 37 -1.42 -6.28 2.01
C GLY A 37 -1.68 -7.36 0.96
N CYS A 38 -1.66 -8.63 1.37
CA CYS A 38 -2.05 -9.75 0.52
C CYS A 38 -3.58 -9.93 0.50
N HIS A 39 -4.06 -10.92 -0.25
CA HIS A 39 -5.48 -11.26 -0.33
C HIS A 39 -6.13 -11.58 1.03
N VAL A 40 -5.34 -11.99 2.02
CA VAL A 40 -5.81 -12.37 3.36
C VAL A 40 -5.38 -11.33 4.41
N THR A 41 -5.35 -10.05 4.02
CA THR A 41 -5.11 -8.93 4.94
C THR A 41 -6.31 -8.76 5.85
N ARG A 42 -6.17 -9.21 7.10
CA ARG A 42 -7.22 -9.17 8.13
C ARG A 42 -6.67 -8.43 9.34
N HIS A 43 -7.39 -7.39 9.77
CA HIS A 43 -7.07 -6.61 10.96
C HIS A 43 -8.31 -6.54 11.87
N ALA A 44 -8.09 -6.49 13.17
CA ALA A 44 -9.14 -6.35 14.17
C ALA A 44 -8.62 -5.42 15.28
N GLU A 45 -9.49 -4.53 15.76
CA GLU A 45 -9.19 -3.58 16.82
C GLU A 45 -10.32 -3.66 17.87
N ALA A 46 -10.01 -3.37 19.13
CA ALA A 46 -10.96 -3.36 20.24
C ALA A 46 -10.59 -2.25 21.22
N GLU A 47 -11.62 -1.60 21.78
CA GLU A 47 -11.50 -0.62 22.86
C GLU A 47 -12.16 -1.19 24.13
N LEU A 48 -11.65 -0.79 25.29
CA LEU A 48 -12.11 -1.24 26.61
C LEU A 48 -13.29 -0.41 27.13
#